data_AF-A0AAW0EKB6-F1
#
_entry.id   AF-A0AAW0EKB6-F1
#
_cell.length_a   1.000
_cell.length_b   1.000
_cell.length_c   1.000
_cell.angle_alpha   90.00
_cell.angle_beta   90.00
_cell.angle_gamma   90.00
#
_symmetry.space_group_name_H-M   'P 1'
#
loop_
_entity.id
_entity.type
_entity.pdbx_description
1 polymer ?
#
loop_
_entity_poly.entity_id
_entity_poly.type
_entity_poly.pdbx_seq_one_letter_code
_entity_poly.pdbx_strand_id
1 'polypeptide(L)'
;LAEKLWLRKHPVWPGISLGSILGCGLARFHDQRGRNLDGTTRLFHILISESAFTIWKIRNECVIQQQGDPLPEKAIHNKWLHNINQRLEFDRLLTNHAKYGKQYALKPSLVLQTWKSTLLDEDKLPNDWIKLPRVLVGIEPQSDPPSSRPSGRRGRNR
;
A
#
# COMPACT_ATOMS: atom_id res chain seq x y z
N LEU A 1 1.26 10.01 -2.88
CA LEU A 1 1.47 8.78 -2.08
C LEU A 1 2.09 7.64 -2.88
N ALA A 2 1.49 7.26 -4.02
CA ALA A 2 2.07 6.23 -4.91
C ALA A 2 3.51 6.54 -5.34
N GLU A 3 3.76 7.75 -5.83
CA GLU A 3 5.10 8.22 -6.18
C GLU A 3 6.07 8.11 -5.00
N LYS A 4 5.67 8.57 -3.81
CA LYS A 4 6.49 8.47 -2.59
C LYS A 4 6.91 7.03 -2.29
N LEU A 5 6.00 6.06 -2.43
CA LEU A 5 6.35 4.65 -2.20
C LEU A 5 7.26 4.10 -3.31
N TRP A 6 6.99 4.45 -4.56
CA TRP A 6 7.81 4.04 -5.69
C TRP A 6 9.25 4.55 -5.59
N LEU A 7 9.42 5.81 -5.21
CA LEU A 7 10.74 6.46 -5.09
C LEU A 7 11.63 5.86 -4.00
N ARG A 8 11.06 5.10 -3.05
CA ARG A 8 11.88 4.32 -2.09
C ARG A 8 12.70 3.22 -2.76
N LYS A 9 12.22 2.72 -3.90
CA LYS A 9 12.80 1.58 -4.61
C LYS A 9 13.42 1.95 -5.95
N HIS A 10 12.82 2.91 -6.65
CA HIS A 10 13.17 3.28 -8.01
C HIS A 10 13.48 4.77 -8.10
N PRO A 11 14.57 5.18 -8.76
CA PRO A 11 15.01 6.57 -8.74
C PRO A 11 14.10 7.53 -9.53
N VAL A 12 13.29 7.01 -10.45
CA VAL A 12 12.47 7.82 -11.36
C VAL A 12 11.03 7.34 -11.32
N TRP A 13 10.12 8.27 -11.04
CA TRP A 13 8.68 8.03 -11.16
C TRP A 13 8.26 8.08 -12.64
N PRO A 14 7.65 7.01 -13.19
CA PRO A 14 7.08 7.08 -14.53
C PRO A 14 5.98 8.13 -14.57
N GLY A 15 6.01 9.02 -15.57
CA GLY A 15 4.96 10.01 -15.76
C GLY A 15 3.58 9.35 -15.91
N ILE A 16 2.62 9.76 -15.08
CA ILE A 16 1.27 9.19 -15.08
C ILE A 16 0.34 10.08 -15.90
N SER A 17 -0.25 9.49 -16.93
CA SER A 17 -1.34 10.06 -17.70
C SER A 17 -2.62 9.25 -17.49
N LEU A 18 -3.77 9.75 -17.95
CA LEU A 18 -5.01 8.98 -17.95
C LEU A 18 -4.84 7.66 -18.74
N GLY A 19 -4.13 7.69 -19.86
CA GLY A 19 -3.79 6.49 -20.63
C GLY A 19 -2.95 5.49 -19.83
N SER A 20 -1.99 5.99 -19.04
CA SER A 20 -1.17 5.16 -18.16
C SER A 20 -2.01 4.49 -17.06
N ILE A 21 -3.06 5.15 -16.57
CA ILE A 21 -3.97 4.59 -15.55
C ILE A 21 -4.86 3.51 -16.17
N LEU A 22 -5.49 3.80 -17.31
CA LEU A 22 -6.38 2.86 -18.01
C LEU A 22 -5.62 1.63 -18.53
N GLY A 23 -4.40 1.84 -19.03
CA GLY A 23 -3.52 0.80 -19.53
C GLY A 23 -2.54 0.24 -18.49
N CYS A 24 -2.71 0.54 -17.20
CA CYS A 24 -1.67 0.25 -16.21
C CYS A 24 -1.28 -1.23 -16.18
N GLY A 25 -2.24 -2.15 -16.32
CA GLY A 25 -1.99 -3.60 -16.33
C GLY A 25 -1.22 -4.13 -17.55
N LEU A 26 -1.02 -3.30 -18.58
CA LEU A 26 -0.22 -3.61 -19.76
C LEU A 26 1.22 -3.10 -19.65
N ALA A 27 1.53 -2.29 -18.63
CA ALA A 27 2.88 -1.76 -18.44
C ALA A 27 3.87 -2.89 -18.18
N ARG A 28 5.08 -2.79 -18.75
CA ARG A 28 6.16 -3.75 -18.56
C ARG A 28 7.46 -3.00 -18.31
N PHE A 29 8.13 -3.33 -17.21
CA PHE A 29 9.44 -2.78 -16.88
C PHE A 29 10.51 -3.82 -17.18
N HIS A 30 11.63 -3.36 -17.73
CA HIS A 30 12.74 -4.21 -18.13
C HIS A 30 14.05 -3.70 -17.53
N ASP A 31 15.02 -4.60 -17.32
CA ASP A 31 16.39 -4.21 -16.98
C ASP A 31 17.15 -3.74 -18.23
N GLN A 32 18.39 -3.27 -18.04
CA GLN A 32 19.27 -2.83 -19.14
C GLN A 32 19.57 -3.94 -20.17
N ARG A 33 19.33 -5.21 -19.81
CA ARG A 33 19.52 -6.38 -20.67
C ARG A 33 18.21 -6.86 -21.32
N GLY A 34 17.11 -6.10 -21.17
CA GLY A 34 15.80 -6.42 -21.71
C GLY A 34 15.02 -7.50 -20.94
N ARG A 35 15.49 -7.93 -19.76
CA ARG A 35 14.78 -8.92 -18.95
C ARG A 35 13.64 -8.27 -18.19
N ASN A 36 12.50 -8.96 -18.12
CA ASN A 36 11.34 -8.52 -17.36
C ASN A 36 11.67 -8.34 -15.87
N LEU A 37 11.32 -7.18 -15.33
CA LEU A 37 11.33 -6.89 -13.90
C LEU A 37 9.92 -7.14 -13.35
N ASP A 38 9.58 -8.41 -13.15
CA ASP A 38 8.21 -8.82 -12.77
C ASP A 38 7.76 -8.19 -11.45
N GLY A 39 8.64 -8.13 -10.43
CA GLY A 39 8.33 -7.48 -9.15
C GLY A 39 8.09 -5.97 -9.28
N THR A 40 8.88 -5.27 -10.10
CA THR A 40 8.70 -3.83 -10.37
C THR A 40 7.41 -3.57 -11.15
N THR A 41 7.18 -4.36 -12.19
CA THR A 41 5.96 -4.29 -13.00
C THR A 41 4.72 -4.50 -12.13
N ARG A 42 4.76 -5.52 -11.28
CA ARG A 42 3.67 -5.82 -10.36
C ARG A 42 3.46 -4.72 -9.32
N LEU A 43 4.53 -4.16 -8.76
CA LEU A 43 4.45 -3.03 -7.84
C LEU A 43 3.81 -1.81 -8.51
N PHE A 44 4.18 -1.51 -9.75
CA PHE A 44 3.57 -0.43 -10.54
C PHE A 44 2.07 -0.66 -10.73
N HIS A 45 1.67 -1.87 -11.15
CA HIS A 45 0.25 -2.20 -11.33
C HIS A 45 -0.54 -1.96 -10.04
N ILE A 46 -0.05 -2.49 -8.91
CA ILE A 46 -0.68 -2.31 -7.59
C ILE A 46 -0.79 -0.82 -7.26
N LEU A 47 0.30 -0.07 -7.36
CA LEU A 47 0.30 1.35 -7.00
C LEU A 47 -0.70 2.16 -7.81
N ILE A 48 -0.75 1.96 -9.13
CA ILE A 48 -1.64 2.72 -10.01
C ILE A 48 -3.09 2.28 -9.84
N SER A 49 -3.36 0.96 -9.85
CA SER A 49 -4.73 0.45 -9.74
C SER A 49 -5.34 0.79 -8.38
N GLU A 50 -4.60 0.60 -7.28
CA GLU A 50 -5.10 0.92 -5.94
C GLU A 50 -5.30 2.41 -5.74
N SER A 51 -4.41 3.25 -6.29
CA SER A 51 -4.57 4.69 -6.19
C SER A 51 -5.78 5.17 -6.97
N ALA A 52 -5.96 4.72 -8.21
CA ALA A 52 -7.13 5.05 -9.03
C ALA A 52 -8.43 4.59 -8.38
N PHE A 53 -8.46 3.36 -7.86
CA PHE A 53 -9.62 2.82 -7.14
C PHE A 53 -9.91 3.61 -5.86
N THR A 54 -8.88 3.98 -5.09
CA THR A 54 -9.03 4.78 -3.87
C THR A 54 -9.60 6.16 -4.20
N ILE A 55 -9.11 6.83 -5.24
CA ILE A 55 -9.64 8.12 -5.71
C ILE A 55 -11.11 7.98 -6.11
N TRP A 56 -11.44 6.96 -6.91
CA TRP A 56 -12.81 6.69 -7.31
C TRP A 56 -13.71 6.45 -6.09
N LYS A 57 -13.27 5.63 -5.13
CA LYS A 57 -14.04 5.33 -3.93
C LYS A 57 -14.27 6.58 -3.08
N ILE A 58 -13.25 7.40 -2.86
CA ILE A 58 -13.35 8.67 -2.14
C ILE A 58 -14.34 9.61 -2.82
N ARG A 59 -14.26 9.75 -4.15
CA ARG A 59 -15.20 10.58 -4.91
C ARG A 59 -16.64 10.14 -4.69
N ASN A 60 -16.92 8.83 -4.74
CA ASN A 60 -18.26 8.31 -4.50
C ASN A 60 -18.71 8.54 -3.05
N GLU A 61 -17.84 8.32 -2.07
CA GLU A 61 -18.13 8.60 -0.65
C GLU A 61 -18.50 10.08 -0.43
N CYS A 62 -17.75 11.02 -1.03
CA CYS A 62 -18.03 12.45 -0.91
C CYS A 62 -19.40 12.81 -1.51
N VAL A 63 -19.69 12.30 -2.72
CA VAL A 63 -20.95 12.59 -3.43
C VAL A 63 -22.16 12.00 -2.71
N ILE A 64 -22.08 10.76 -2.22
CA ILE A 64 -23.24 10.03 -1.70
C ILE A 64 -23.45 10.30 -0.19
N GLN A 65 -22.38 10.38 0.59
CA GLN A 65 -22.46 10.38 2.06
C GLN A 65 -22.18 11.74 2.69
N GLN A 66 -21.40 12.59 2.02
CA GLN A 66 -20.93 13.87 2.59
C GLN A 66 -21.48 15.09 1.85
N GLN A 67 -22.52 14.92 1.02
CA GLN A 67 -23.17 16.00 0.28
C GLN A 67 -22.21 16.85 -0.59
N GLY A 68 -21.07 16.27 -0.98
CA GLY A 68 -20.03 16.93 -1.77
C GLY A 68 -18.86 17.50 -0.96
N ASP A 69 -18.87 17.40 0.38
CA ASP A 69 -17.76 17.87 1.19
C ASP A 69 -16.50 17.03 0.99
N PRO A 70 -15.32 17.65 0.87
CA PRO A 70 -14.06 16.93 0.69
C PRO A 70 -13.61 16.27 1.99
N LEU A 71 -13.14 15.02 1.88
CA LEU A 71 -12.50 14.34 2.99
C LEU A 71 -11.22 15.07 3.45
N PRO A 72 -10.92 15.09 4.76
CA PRO A 72 -9.66 15.59 5.27
C PRO A 72 -8.47 14.85 4.64
N GLU A 73 -7.40 15.57 4.28
CA GLU A 73 -6.20 14.99 3.64
C GLU A 73 -5.65 13.79 4.42
N LYS A 74 -5.66 13.89 5.75
CA LYS A 74 -5.28 12.82 6.66
C LYS A 74 -6.11 11.55 6.50
N ALA A 75 -7.42 11.69 6.32
CA ALA A 75 -8.30 10.54 6.10
C ALA A 75 -7.98 9.88 4.75
N ILE A 76 -7.70 10.69 3.72
CA ILE A 76 -7.26 10.21 2.40
C ILE A 76 -5.93 9.45 2.52
N HIS A 77 -4.97 10.02 3.25
CA HIS A 77 -3.66 9.41 3.52
C HIS A 77 -3.80 8.03 4.17
N ASN A 78 -4.52 7.97 5.29
CA ASN A 78 -4.67 6.74 6.05
C ASN A 78 -5.50 5.69 5.31
N LYS A 79 -6.52 6.09 4.52
CA LYS A 79 -7.27 5.17 3.63
C LYS A 79 -6.36 4.56 2.57
N TRP A 80 -5.59 5.37 1.86
CA TRP A 80 -4.67 4.88 0.84
C TRP A 80 -3.63 3.93 1.45
N LEU A 81 -3.04 4.32 2.58
CA LEU A 81 -2.05 3.50 3.29
C LEU A 81 -2.64 2.16 3.76
N HIS A 82 -3.87 2.18 4.28
CA HIS A 82 -4.58 0.97 4.66
C HIS A 82 -4.78 0.05 3.45
N ASN A 83 -5.23 0.56 2.31
CA ASN A 83 -5.45 -0.25 1.10
C ASN A 83 -4.16 -0.90 0.60
N ILE A 84 -3.04 -0.16 0.59
CA ILE A 84 -1.74 -0.72 0.18
C ILE A 84 -1.25 -1.78 1.16
N ASN A 85 -1.39 -1.58 2.47
CA ASN A 85 -1.05 -2.60 3.47
C ASN A 85 -1.94 -3.84 3.36
N GLN A 86 -3.23 -3.68 3.04
CA GLN A 86 -4.12 -4.81 2.75
C GLN A 86 -3.64 -5.60 1.53
N ARG A 87 -3.18 -4.94 0.46
CA ARG A 87 -2.61 -5.63 -0.71
C ARG A 87 -1.35 -6.42 -0.35
N LEU A 88 -0.46 -5.84 0.45
CA LEU A 88 0.72 -6.55 0.96
C LEU A 88 0.32 -7.80 1.76
N GLU A 89 -0.68 -7.67 2.64
CA GLU A 89 -1.18 -8.82 3.42
C GLU A 89 -1.79 -9.91 2.53
N PHE A 90 -2.61 -9.53 1.55
CA PHE A 90 -3.16 -10.49 0.58
C PHE A 90 -2.05 -11.20 -0.20
N ASP A 91 -1.02 -10.49 -0.63
CA ASP A 91 0.10 -11.09 -1.34
C ASP A 91 0.80 -12.15 -0.49
N ARG A 92 1.03 -11.85 0.79
CA ARG A 92 1.61 -12.80 1.76
C ARG A 92 0.71 -14.02 1.92
N LEU A 93 -0.60 -13.85 2.12
CA LEU A 93 -1.55 -14.95 2.28
C LEU A 93 -1.57 -15.86 1.05
N LEU A 94 -1.54 -15.27 -0.15
CA LEU A 94 -1.55 -15.99 -1.42
C LEU A 94 -0.27 -16.78 -1.69
N THR A 95 0.80 -16.60 -0.91
CA THR A 95 2.00 -17.48 -0.97
C THR A 95 1.81 -18.83 -0.28
N ASN A 96 0.69 -19.06 0.40
CA ASN A 96 0.46 -20.31 1.12
C ASN A 96 0.14 -21.48 0.16
N HIS A 97 1.18 -22.23 -0.22
CA HIS A 97 1.04 -23.38 -1.12
C HIS A 97 0.20 -24.52 -0.53
N ALA A 98 0.15 -24.67 0.79
CA ALA A 98 -0.66 -25.70 1.42
C ALA A 98 -2.17 -25.41 1.28
N LYS A 99 -2.54 -24.12 1.31
CA LYS A 99 -3.93 -23.68 1.20
C LYS A 99 -4.41 -23.56 -0.26
N TYR A 100 -3.57 -23.03 -1.15
CA TYR A 100 -3.95 -22.69 -2.53
C TYR A 100 -3.36 -23.64 -3.59
N GLY A 101 -2.50 -24.58 -3.19
CA GLY A 101 -1.77 -25.45 -4.11
C GLY A 101 -0.65 -24.72 -4.85
N LYS A 102 0.31 -25.48 -5.40
CA LYS A 102 1.49 -24.92 -6.08
C LYS A 102 1.16 -24.14 -7.37
N GLN A 103 0.03 -24.45 -8.00
CA GLN A 103 -0.36 -23.86 -9.28
C GLN A 103 -0.98 -22.46 -9.12
N TYR A 104 -1.75 -22.23 -8.05
CA TYR A 104 -2.48 -20.97 -7.85
C TYR A 104 -1.82 -20.05 -6.81
N ALA A 105 -0.95 -20.58 -5.95
CA ALA A 105 -0.23 -19.78 -4.99
C ALA A 105 0.80 -18.86 -5.68
N LEU A 106 0.96 -17.65 -5.14
CA LEU A 106 2.00 -16.73 -5.54
C LEU A 106 3.36 -17.27 -5.12
N LYS A 107 4.35 -17.17 -6.02
CA LYS A 107 5.74 -17.48 -5.70
C LYS A 107 6.24 -16.50 -4.63
N PRO A 108 6.78 -16.97 -3.48
CA PRO A 108 7.33 -16.10 -2.46
C PRO A 108 8.37 -15.11 -3.01
N SER A 109 9.23 -15.57 -3.93
CA SER A 109 10.22 -14.73 -4.59
C SER A 109 9.61 -13.53 -5.33
N LEU A 110 8.43 -13.68 -5.95
CA LEU A 110 7.74 -12.59 -6.64
C LEU A 110 7.21 -11.56 -5.63
N VAL A 111 6.68 -12.01 -4.50
CA VAL A 111 6.19 -11.12 -3.43
C VAL A 111 7.35 -10.35 -2.80
N LEU A 112 8.45 -11.03 -2.47
CA LEU A 112 9.68 -10.38 -2.00
C LEU A 112 10.19 -9.36 -3.01
N GLN A 113 10.28 -9.74 -4.29
CA GLN A 113 10.70 -8.83 -5.36
C GLN A 113 9.74 -7.66 -5.55
N THR A 114 8.44 -7.81 -5.28
CA THR A 114 7.44 -6.73 -5.39
C THR A 114 7.68 -5.68 -4.31
N TRP A 115 7.76 -6.11 -3.04
CA TRP A 115 7.76 -5.23 -1.87
C TRP A 115 9.15 -4.89 -1.31
N LYS A 116 10.22 -5.47 -1.86
CA LYS A 116 11.60 -5.08 -1.49
C LYS A 116 11.82 -3.57 -1.65
N SER A 117 12.47 -2.98 -0.66
CA SER A 117 12.79 -1.55 -0.50
C SER A 117 11.58 -0.65 -0.28
N THR A 118 10.40 -1.21 0.00
CA THR A 118 9.17 -0.43 0.24
C THR A 118 8.58 -0.65 1.63
N LEU A 119 9.23 -1.43 2.49
CA LEU A 119 8.74 -1.76 3.83
C LEU A 119 9.19 -0.74 4.87
N LEU A 120 8.45 -0.70 5.97
CA LEU A 120 8.83 0.00 7.20
C LEU A 120 9.87 -0.84 7.93
N ASP A 121 10.94 -0.21 8.45
CA ASP A 121 12.01 -0.88 9.20
C ASP A 121 12.57 -2.13 8.50
N GLU A 122 12.73 -2.07 7.17
CA GLU A 122 13.13 -3.21 6.36
C GLU A 122 14.50 -3.77 6.74
N ASP A 123 15.39 -2.93 7.28
CA ASP A 123 16.69 -3.29 7.84
C ASP A 123 16.60 -4.25 9.03
N LYS A 124 15.47 -4.24 9.74
CA LYS A 124 15.19 -5.14 10.88
C LYS A 124 14.48 -6.43 10.47
N LEU A 125 14.08 -6.55 9.20
CA LEU A 125 13.36 -7.72 8.69
C LEU A 125 14.34 -8.74 8.10
N PRO A 126 14.08 -10.04 8.26
CA PRO A 126 14.83 -11.07 7.56
C PRO A 126 14.53 -11.00 6.06
N ASN A 127 15.45 -11.53 5.25
CA ASN A 127 15.29 -11.58 3.79
C ASN A 127 13.99 -12.26 3.33
N ASP A 128 13.48 -13.24 4.10
CA ASP A 128 12.20 -13.92 3.87
C ASP A 128 11.15 -13.54 4.94
N TRP A 129 10.75 -12.27 4.94
CA TRP A 129 9.79 -11.71 5.90
C TRP A 129 8.35 -12.14 5.69
N ILE A 130 8.01 -12.90 4.65
CA ILE A 130 6.63 -13.23 4.25
C ILE A 130 5.84 -13.88 5.40
N LYS A 131 6.51 -14.71 6.21
CA LYS A 131 5.90 -15.44 7.33
C LYS A 131 5.80 -14.61 8.62
N LEU A 132 6.44 -13.44 8.68
CA LEU A 132 6.41 -12.61 9.88
C LEU A 132 5.10 -11.83 9.97
N PRO A 133 4.44 -11.80 11.15
CA PRO A 133 3.26 -10.98 11.33
C PRO A 133 3.62 -9.49 11.27
N ARG A 134 2.64 -8.66 10.89
CA ARG A 134 2.69 -7.18 10.98
C ARG A 134 3.78 -6.48 10.13
N VAL A 135 4.10 -7.02 8.96
CA VAL A 135 4.89 -6.28 7.97
C VAL A 135 4.05 -5.17 7.34
N LEU A 136 4.56 -3.94 7.33
CA LEU A 136 3.87 -2.75 6.82
C LEU A 136 4.72 -2.04 5.76
N VAL A 137 4.08 -1.30 4.87
CA VAL A 137 4.78 -0.41 3.93
C VAL A 137 5.35 0.80 4.65
N GLY A 138 6.50 1.29 4.17
CA GLY A 138 7.31 2.35 4.79
C GLY A 138 6.77 3.77 4.68
N ILE A 139 5.45 3.94 4.52
CA ILE A 139 4.77 5.23 4.63
C ILE A 139 4.07 5.24 5.99
N GLU A 140 4.48 6.16 6.86
CA GLU A 140 3.93 6.25 8.21
C GLU A 140 2.50 6.82 8.21
N PRO A 141 1.56 6.23 8.99
CA PRO A 141 0.25 6.82 9.20
C PRO A 141 0.35 8.21 9.81
N GLN A 142 -0.59 9.09 9.47
CA GLN A 142 -0.74 10.35 10.18
C GLN A 142 -1.55 10.09 11.47
N SER A 143 -0.94 10.33 12.63
CA SER A 143 -1.56 10.20 13.96
C SER A 143 -2.39 11.43 14.33
N ASP A 144 -3.44 11.27 15.14
CA ASP A 144 -4.06 12.45 15.79
C ASP A 144 -3.13 12.96 16.89
N PRO A 145 -3.07 14.28 17.15
CA PRO A 145 -2.44 14.75 18.37
C PRO A 145 -3.10 14.04 19.56
N PRO A 146 -2.33 13.64 20.59
CA PRO A 146 -2.88 12.94 21.74
C PRO A 146 -4.02 13.77 22.32
N SER A 147 -5.24 13.22 22.33
CA SER A 147 -6.39 13.90 22.91
C SER A 147 -6.13 14.10 24.39
N SER A 148 -6.07 15.36 24.82
CA SER A 148 -6.00 15.74 26.23
C SER A 148 -7.28 15.23 26.89
N ARG A 149 -7.22 14.07 27.55
CA ARG A 149 -8.33 13.61 28.39
C ARG A 149 -8.56 14.66 29.49
N PRO A 150 -9.79 15.16 29.70
CA PRO A 150 -10.06 16.00 30.84
C PRO A 150 -9.83 15.18 32.10
N SER A 151 -8.96 15.65 32.99
CA SER A 151 -8.77 15.08 34.32
C SER A 151 -10.07 15.21 35.10
N GLY A 152 -10.87 14.14 35.13
CA GLY A 152 -12.05 14.06 35.96
C GLY A 152 -11.67 14.14 37.44
N ARG A 153 -11.92 15.30 38.06
CA ARG A 153 -11.92 15.46 39.52
C ARG A 153 -13.00 14.55 40.10
N ARG A 154 -12.60 13.44 40.74
CA ARG A 154 -13.46 12.76 41.73
C ARG A 154 -13.51 13.61 42.99
N GLY A 155 -14.54 14.46 43.09
CA GLY A 155 -15.00 14.98 44.37
C GLY A 155 -15.61 13.83 45.17
N ARG A 156 -14.96 13.44 46.25
CA ARG A 156 -15.45 12.46 47.22
C ARG A 156 -16.14 13.25 48.33
N ASN A 157 -17.47 13.31 48.32
CA ASN A 157 -18.24 13.82 49.45
C ASN A 157 -18.15 12.80 50.60
N ARG A 158 -17.78 13.30 51.78
CA ARG A 158 -18.16 12.79 53.09
C ARG A 158 -18.69 13.96 53.90
#